data_AF-A0A2S3Y742-F1
#
_entry.id   AF-A0A2S3Y742-F1
#
_cell.length_a   1.000
_cell.length_b   1.000
_cell.length_c   1.000
_cell.angle_alpha   90.00
_cell.angle_beta   90.00
_cell.angle_gamma   90.00
#
_symmetry.space_group_name_H-M   'P 1'
#
loop_
_entity.id
_entity.type
_entity.pdbx_description
1 polymer ?
#
loop_
_entity_poly.entity_id
_entity_poly.type
_entity_poly.pdbx_seq_one_letter_code
_entity_poly.pdbx_strand_id
1 'polypeptide(L)'
;MESGGGGGGTDFFCGEGGEERPVLYADSEGGAALIAVGLPELLRLLLVAPWWRDCQEFTAEESREPAAEYLDDMPDLLARRDRAAKALGLTLPSAAEALERLREVAVGRREEFVLVLTSEGHPYEPLFGP
;
A
#
# COMPACT_ATOMS: atom_id res chain seq x y z
N MET A 1 -14.98 -3.58 -22.98
CA MET A 1 -15.47 -3.41 -21.61
C MET A 1 -14.27 -2.91 -20.85
N GLU A 2 -14.10 -1.60 -20.78
CA GLU A 2 -12.98 -0.96 -20.07
C GLU A 2 -13.49 -0.62 -18.67
N SER A 3 -13.03 -1.35 -17.66
CA SER A 3 -13.21 -0.98 -16.26
C SER A 3 -11.93 -0.29 -15.80
N GLY A 4 -11.72 0.94 -16.26
CA GLY A 4 -10.76 1.86 -15.65
C GLY A 4 -11.30 2.33 -14.30
N GLY A 5 -11.27 1.45 -13.30
CA GLY A 5 -11.65 1.74 -11.94
C GLY A 5 -10.56 2.55 -11.26
N GLY A 6 -10.47 3.84 -11.57
CA GLY A 6 -9.74 4.81 -10.75
C GLY A 6 -10.44 4.99 -9.40
N GLY A 7 -10.45 3.96 -8.57
CA GLY A 7 -10.89 4.03 -7.18
C GLY A 7 -9.86 4.83 -6.39
N GLY A 8 -10.14 6.12 -6.20
CA GLY A 8 -9.27 7.02 -5.45
C GLY A 8 -9.32 6.69 -3.96
N GLY A 9 -8.44 5.83 -3.49
CA GLY A 9 -8.23 5.63 -2.06
C GLY A 9 -7.46 6.79 -1.42
N THR A 10 -7.61 6.94 -0.10
CA THR A 10 -6.96 8.00 0.68
C THR A 10 -6.04 7.41 1.73
N ASP A 11 -4.83 7.98 1.86
CA ASP A 11 -3.84 7.61 2.88
C ASP A 11 -3.96 8.52 4.12
N PHE A 12 -4.04 7.93 5.31
CA PHE A 12 -4.14 8.63 6.59
C PHE A 12 -3.05 8.19 7.55
N PHE A 13 -2.44 9.11 8.31
CA PHE A 13 -1.59 8.76 9.45
C PHE A 13 -2.45 8.47 10.69
N CYS A 14 -2.32 7.29 11.29
CA CYS A 14 -3.08 6.86 12.46
C CYS A 14 -2.28 6.93 13.77
N GLY A 15 -2.93 7.36 14.86
CA GLY A 15 -2.33 7.43 16.21
C GLY A 15 -1.66 8.77 16.55
N GLU A 16 -1.20 8.89 17.81
CA GLU A 16 -0.39 10.03 18.26
C GLU A 16 1.06 9.90 17.74
N GLY A 17 1.66 11.00 17.26
CA GLY A 17 3.02 11.01 16.71
C GLY A 17 3.19 11.83 15.43
N GLY A 18 4.38 11.74 14.82
CA GLY A 18 4.77 12.44 13.58
C GLY A 18 4.79 11.52 12.34
N GLU A 19 5.91 11.51 11.61
CA GLU A 19 6.07 10.73 10.37
C GLU A 19 6.27 9.23 10.60
N GLU A 20 6.42 8.79 11.85
CA GLU A 20 6.60 7.38 12.26
C GLU A 20 5.26 6.65 12.47
N ARG A 21 4.15 7.36 12.27
CA ARG A 21 2.81 6.83 12.48
C ARG A 21 2.43 5.82 11.40
N PRO A 22 1.68 4.75 11.75
CA PRO A 22 1.04 3.88 10.78
C PRO A 22 0.26 4.65 9.73
N VAL A 23 0.35 4.20 8.48
CA VAL A 23 -0.42 4.72 7.36
C VAL A 23 -1.54 3.75 7.04
N LEU A 24 -2.77 4.25 7.12
CA LEU A 24 -3.99 3.59 6.71
C LEU A 24 -4.35 3.99 5.29
N TYR A 25 -4.57 3.01 4.42
CA TYR A 25 -5.24 3.22 3.15
C TYR A 25 -6.71 2.86 3.31
N ALA A 26 -7.60 3.78 2.92
CA ALA A 26 -9.03 3.51 2.80
C ALA A 26 -9.44 3.62 1.33
N ASP A 27 -10.10 2.60 0.80
CA ASP A 27 -10.68 2.65 -0.53
C ASP A 27 -12.05 3.36 -0.54
N SER A 28 -12.57 3.59 -1.73
CA SER A 28 -13.89 4.19 -1.93
C SER A 28 -15.06 3.22 -1.68
N GLU A 29 -14.81 1.92 -1.50
CA GLU A 29 -15.82 0.88 -1.28
C GLU A 29 -16.08 0.62 0.22
N GLY A 30 -15.34 1.29 1.11
CA GLY A 30 -15.50 1.16 2.55
C GLY A 30 -14.60 0.10 3.18
N GLY A 31 -13.58 -0.35 2.45
CA GLY A 31 -12.49 -1.15 2.98
C GLY A 31 -11.32 -0.28 3.44
N ALA A 32 -10.61 -0.72 4.47
CA ALA A 32 -9.36 -0.07 4.87
C ALA A 32 -8.33 -1.06 5.41
N ALA A 33 -7.05 -0.73 5.25
CA ALA A 33 -5.95 -1.52 5.77
C ALA A 33 -4.74 -0.64 6.09
N LEU A 34 -3.99 -1.02 7.14
CA LEU A 34 -2.68 -0.44 7.37
C LEU A 34 -1.72 -0.94 6.30
N ILE A 35 -1.09 -0.02 5.59
CA ILE A 35 -0.21 -0.35 4.46
C ILE A 35 1.27 -0.05 4.73
N ALA A 36 1.58 0.73 5.77
CA ALA A 36 2.94 1.07 6.15
C ALA A 36 3.03 1.58 7.61
N VAL A 37 4.23 1.60 8.17
CA VAL A 37 4.57 2.27 9.43
C VAL A 37 5.47 3.45 9.11
N GLY A 38 4.83 4.59 8.91
CA GLY A 38 5.48 5.85 8.61
C GLY A 38 5.73 6.11 7.13
N LEU A 39 6.09 7.36 6.84
CA LEU A 39 6.25 7.87 5.48
C LEU A 39 7.33 7.15 4.66
N PRO A 40 8.53 6.82 5.20
CA PRO A 40 9.57 6.16 4.42
C PRO A 40 9.15 4.76 3.94
N GLU A 41 8.37 4.03 4.74
CA GLU A 41 7.89 2.70 4.39
C GLU A 41 6.80 2.77 3.32
N LEU A 42 5.88 3.72 3.44
CA LEU A 42 4.88 4.01 2.41
C LEU A 42 5.55 4.34 1.07
N LEU A 43 6.53 5.25 1.08
CA LEU A 43 7.23 5.65 -0.14
C LEU A 43 7.98 4.49 -0.78
N ARG A 44 8.58 3.59 0.01
CA ARG A 44 9.22 2.39 -0.54
C ARG A 44 8.19 1.52 -1.25
N LEU A 45 7.05 1.22 -0.63
CA LEU A 45 5.97 0.43 -1.23
C LEU A 45 5.50 1.02 -2.56
N LEU A 46 5.16 2.32 -2.57
CA LEU A 46 4.66 3.00 -3.77
C LEU A 46 5.69 3.06 -4.90
N LEU A 47 6.98 3.09 -4.58
CA LEU A 47 8.06 3.13 -5.56
C LEU A 47 8.40 1.77 -6.14
N VAL A 48 8.29 0.68 -5.36
CA VAL A 48 8.74 -0.66 -5.77
C VAL A 48 7.62 -1.59 -6.22
N ALA A 49 6.39 -1.34 -5.77
CA ALA A 49 5.23 -2.17 -6.09
C ALA A 49 3.94 -1.34 -6.22
N PRO A 50 3.84 -0.33 -7.11
CA PRO A 50 2.64 0.50 -7.26
C PRO A 50 1.36 -0.25 -7.66
N TRP A 51 1.49 -1.49 -8.13
CA TRP A 51 0.42 -2.45 -8.44
C TRP A 51 -0.08 -3.23 -7.21
N TRP A 52 0.39 -2.92 -5.99
CA TRP A 52 0.04 -3.67 -4.77
C TRP A 52 -1.47 -3.77 -4.54
N ARG A 53 -2.26 -2.81 -5.05
CA ARG A 53 -3.74 -2.80 -4.95
C ARG A 53 -4.40 -3.95 -5.72
N ASP A 54 -3.71 -4.47 -6.73
CA ASP A 54 -4.18 -5.60 -7.53
C ASP A 54 -3.71 -6.95 -6.94
N CYS A 55 -3.04 -6.92 -5.77
CA CYS A 55 -2.64 -8.09 -5.00
C CYS A 55 -3.54 -8.22 -3.75
N GLN A 56 -4.02 -9.43 -3.47
CA GLN A 56 -4.83 -9.76 -2.30
C GLN A 56 -4.02 -10.45 -1.20
N GLU A 57 -3.09 -11.34 -1.59
CA GLU A 57 -2.23 -12.09 -0.67
C GLU A 57 -0.83 -11.48 -0.49
N PHE A 58 -0.46 -10.50 -1.33
CA PHE A 58 0.84 -9.82 -1.33
C PHE A 58 2.02 -10.78 -1.50
N THR A 59 1.83 -11.81 -2.30
CA THR A 59 2.90 -12.76 -2.61
C THR A 59 3.63 -12.35 -3.89
N ALA A 60 4.91 -12.73 -3.98
CA ALA A 60 5.70 -12.50 -5.19
C ALA A 60 5.21 -13.30 -6.41
N GLU A 61 4.35 -14.30 -6.21
CA GLU A 61 3.74 -15.08 -7.29
C GLU A 61 2.51 -14.37 -7.84
N GLU A 62 1.58 -14.00 -6.96
CA GLU A 62 0.39 -13.21 -7.31
C GLU A 62 0.78 -11.89 -7.98
N SER A 63 1.83 -11.23 -7.49
CA SER A 63 2.24 -9.92 -8.01
C SER A 63 2.84 -9.95 -9.42
N ARG A 64 3.09 -11.12 -10.02
CA ARG A 64 3.81 -11.21 -11.31
C ARG A 64 3.02 -10.61 -12.47
N GLU A 65 1.75 -10.98 -12.56
CA GLU A 65 0.87 -10.53 -13.64
C GLU A 65 0.56 -9.03 -13.51
N PRO A 66 0.11 -8.51 -12.35
CA PRO A 66 -0.08 -7.08 -12.17
C PRO A 66 1.20 -6.25 -12.37
N ALA A 67 2.37 -6.77 -11.95
CA ALA A 67 3.64 -6.10 -12.20
C ALA A 67 3.98 -6.01 -13.68
N ALA A 68 3.71 -7.08 -14.45
CA ALA A 68 3.97 -7.12 -15.88
C ALA A 68 3.06 -6.14 -16.63
N GLU A 69 1.77 -6.14 -16.32
CA GLU A 69 0.79 -5.21 -16.89
C GLU A 69 1.17 -3.75 -16.58
N TYR A 70 1.48 -3.44 -15.32
CA TYR A 70 1.87 -2.09 -14.93
C TYR A 70 3.16 -1.62 -15.61
N LEU A 71 4.13 -2.52 -15.82
CA LEU A 71 5.37 -2.20 -16.52
C LEU A 71 5.19 -2.03 -18.03
N ASP A 72 4.23 -2.73 -18.64
CA ASP A 72 3.87 -2.53 -20.04
C ASP A 72 3.23 -1.14 -20.24
N ASP A 73 2.35 -0.74 -19.33
CA ASP A 73 1.71 0.59 -19.32
C ASP A 73 2.70 1.72 -18.97
N MET A 74 3.67 1.45 -18.10
CA MET A 74 4.69 2.43 -17.66
C MET A 74 6.11 1.87 -17.80
N PRO A 75 6.66 1.79 -19.02
CA PRO A 75 7.97 1.19 -19.27
C PRO A 75 9.13 1.98 -18.65
N ASP A 76 8.93 3.26 -18.31
CA ASP A 76 9.92 4.10 -17.66
C ASP A 76 9.82 4.12 -16.13
N LEU A 77 8.95 3.28 -15.54
CA LEU A 77 8.74 3.18 -14.09
C LEU A 77 10.05 2.98 -13.33
N LEU A 78 10.89 2.03 -13.73
CA LEU A 78 12.14 1.72 -13.04
C LEU A 78 13.09 2.92 -13.03
N ALA A 79 13.17 3.66 -14.13
CA ALA A 79 13.99 4.86 -14.21
C ALA A 79 13.43 6.01 -13.36
N ARG A 80 12.10 6.17 -13.30
CA ARG A 80 11.43 7.14 -12.42
C ARG A 80 11.65 6.81 -10.95
N ARG A 81 11.47 5.53 -10.60
CA ARG A 81 11.71 4.97 -9.27
C ARG A 81 13.11 5.28 -8.78
N ASP A 82 14.14 4.97 -9.57
CA ASP A 82 15.52 5.15 -9.15
C ASP A 82 15.87 6.64 -8.96
N ARG A 83 15.32 7.53 -9.80
CA ARG A 83 15.45 8.97 -9.62
C ARG A 83 14.78 9.46 -8.34
N ALA A 84 13.55 8.99 -8.06
CA ALA A 84 12.81 9.36 -6.86
C ALA A 84 13.53 8.88 -5.59
N ALA A 85 13.97 7.62 -5.57
CA ALA A 85 14.72 7.06 -4.44
C ALA A 85 16.00 7.85 -4.17
N LYS A 86 16.76 8.19 -5.22
CA LYS A 86 17.97 9.02 -5.08
C LYS A 86 17.65 10.42 -4.54
N ALA A 87 16.61 11.07 -5.05
CA ALA A 87 16.21 12.41 -4.62
C ALA A 87 15.75 12.42 -3.15
N LEU A 88 15.08 11.35 -2.71
CA LEU A 88 14.56 11.19 -1.36
C LEU A 88 15.56 10.55 -0.39
N GLY A 89 16.75 10.15 -0.85
CA GLY A 89 17.74 9.45 -0.03
C GLY A 89 17.30 8.06 0.46
N LEU A 90 16.37 7.42 -0.25
CA LEU A 90 15.79 6.14 0.13
C LEU A 90 16.59 4.97 -0.43
N THR A 91 16.85 3.98 0.42
CA THR A 91 17.21 2.63 -0.03
C THR A 91 15.92 1.86 -0.31
N LEU A 92 15.81 1.29 -1.50
CA LEU A 92 14.64 0.55 -1.93
C LEU A 92 14.84 -0.96 -1.72
N PRO A 93 13.89 -1.66 -1.10
CA PRO A 93 13.86 -3.11 -1.08
C PRO A 93 13.46 -3.66 -2.46
N SER A 94 13.51 -4.98 -2.62
CA SER A 94 12.83 -5.65 -3.73
C SER A 94 11.31 -5.53 -3.59
N ALA A 95 10.59 -5.72 -4.71
CA ALA A 95 9.13 -5.74 -4.69
C ALA A 95 8.58 -6.84 -3.78
N ALA A 96 9.21 -8.02 -3.77
CA ALA A 96 8.82 -9.15 -2.92
C ALA A 96 8.93 -8.79 -1.43
N GLU A 97 10.05 -8.19 -1.02
CA GLU A 97 10.27 -7.76 0.38
C GLU A 97 9.27 -6.67 0.79
N ALA A 98 8.92 -5.74 -0.12
CA ALA A 98 7.94 -4.70 0.18
C ALA A 98 6.51 -5.26 0.32
N LEU A 99 6.14 -6.24 -0.50
CA LEU A 99 4.84 -6.91 -0.44
C LEU A 99 4.72 -7.81 0.79
N GLU A 100 5.77 -8.56 1.13
CA GLU A 100 5.85 -9.30 2.38
C GLU A 100 5.68 -8.37 3.59
N ARG A 101 6.37 -7.22 3.56
CA ARG A 101 6.26 -6.23 4.61
C ARG A 101 4.86 -5.60 4.70
N LEU A 102 4.23 -5.31 3.56
CA LEU A 102 2.84 -4.87 3.49
C LEU A 102 1.91 -5.89 4.16
N ARG A 103 2.07 -7.18 3.86
CA ARG A 103 1.31 -8.27 4.50
C ARG A 103 1.48 -8.29 6.01
N GLU A 104 2.71 -8.17 6.50
CA GLU A 104 3.00 -8.13 7.94
C GLU A 104 2.30 -6.95 8.63
N VAL A 105 2.32 -5.77 8.01
CA VAL A 105 1.68 -4.57 8.59
C VAL A 105 0.16 -4.70 8.55
N ALA A 106 -0.39 -5.14 7.43
CA ALA A 106 -1.83 -5.25 7.23
C ALA A 106 -2.46 -6.33 8.12
N VAL A 107 -1.82 -7.49 8.24
CA VAL A 107 -2.35 -8.63 9.01
C VAL A 107 -1.85 -8.59 10.46
N GLY A 108 -0.56 -8.38 10.67
CA GLY A 108 0.08 -8.51 11.98
C GLY A 108 -0.25 -7.39 12.97
N ARG A 109 -0.69 -6.21 12.49
CA ARG A 109 -1.07 -5.07 13.34
C ARG A 109 -2.57 -4.81 13.40
N ARG A 110 -3.37 -5.69 12.81
CA ARG A 110 -4.84 -5.52 12.75
C ARG A 110 -5.49 -5.46 14.13
N GLU A 111 -4.92 -6.15 15.12
CA GLU A 111 -5.44 -6.17 16.50
C GLU A 111 -5.03 -4.93 17.31
N GLU A 112 -3.96 -4.24 16.91
CA GLU A 112 -3.45 -3.03 17.57
C GLU A 112 -4.22 -1.77 17.15
N PHE A 113 -4.90 -1.80 16.00
CA PHE A 113 -5.61 -0.66 15.44
C PHE A 113 -7.04 -1.03 15.05
N VAL A 114 -8.02 -0.50 15.79
CA VAL A 114 -9.41 -0.54 15.35
C VAL A 114 -9.62 0.59 14.35
N LEU A 115 -9.83 0.23 13.09
CA LEU A 115 -10.09 1.18 12.00
C LEU A 115 -11.54 1.68 12.09
N VAL A 116 -11.80 2.63 13.00
CA VAL A 116 -13.16 3.16 13.26
C VAL A 116 -13.45 4.38 12.38
N LEU A 117 -14.59 4.38 11.70
CA LEU A 117 -15.11 5.51 10.93
C LEU A 117 -15.83 6.49 11.88
N THR A 118 -15.52 7.77 11.73
CA THR A 118 -15.95 8.88 12.60
C THR A 118 -17.47 9.15 12.58
N SER A 119 -17.94 9.91 13.58
CA SER A 119 -19.32 10.29 13.99
C SER A 119 -20.36 9.19 14.22
N GLU A 120 -20.40 8.12 13.43
CA GLU A 120 -21.38 7.02 13.57
C GLU A 120 -20.81 5.77 14.27
N GLY A 121 -19.48 5.65 14.38
CA GLY A 121 -18.82 4.65 15.24
C GLY A 121 -18.74 3.24 14.66
N HIS A 122 -18.90 3.08 13.35
CA HIS A 122 -18.78 1.78 12.67
C HIS A 122 -17.34 1.54 12.17
N PRO A 123 -16.77 0.33 12.37
CA PRO A 123 -15.45 -0.01 11.84
C PRO A 123 -15.47 -0.25 10.32
N TYR A 124 -14.36 0.07 9.64
CA TYR A 124 -14.13 -0.31 8.23
C TYR A 124 -14.10 -1.83 8.06
N GLU A 125 -14.55 -2.31 6.91
CA GLU A 125 -14.29 -3.70 6.53
C GLU A 125 -12.78 -3.86 6.21
N PRO A 126 -12.17 -4.99 6.57
CA PRO A 126 -10.78 -5.24 6.22
C PRO A 126 -10.65 -5.32 4.70
N LEU A 127 -9.72 -4.55 4.13
CA LEU A 127 -9.43 -4.62 2.68
C LEU A 127 -8.89 -5.99 2.27
N PHE A 128 -8.33 -6.75 3.22
CA PHE A 128 -7.63 -8.01 2.98
C PHE A 128 -8.15 -9.13 3.89
N GLY A 129 -8.18 -10.35 3.36
CA GLY A 129 -8.62 -11.55 4.07
C GLY A 129 -7.70 -11.96 5.25
N PRO A 130 -8.16 -12.86 6.14
CA PRO A 130 -7.34 -13.48 7.17
C PRO A 130 -6.26 -14.41 6.60
#